data_AF-A0A2G5TDR3-F1
#
_entry.id   AF-A0A2G5TDR3-F1
#
_cell.length_a   1.000
_cell.length_b   1.000
_cell.length_c   1.000
_cell.angle_alpha   90.00
_cell.angle_beta   90.00
_cell.angle_gamma   90.00
#
_symmetry.space_group_name_H-M   'P 1'
#
loop_
_entity.id
_entity.type
_entity.pdbx_description
1 polymer ?
#
loop_
_entity_poly.entity_id
_entity_poly.type
_entity_poly.pdbx_seq_one_letter_code
_entity_poly.pdbx_strand_id
1 'polypeptide(L)'
;MDYIEDWVDRAMSCFYRDRDKDDPGKAHVHDDVIFAPPAPLDPAKVDKDFECLVKELGLSEEKQQEMHDYSMEKKMSLLVSQHCLQTEDASHFIGFLKNLQQSFVIDSNTIRQLQDLVISLRTQNYSYLESFLSASGLKLLTELLNQCHQQYTLEQPALFFLYALRALLNSPNGRAAVLHDEQHVLVSIARAVDFRDFKCKTVQVEAHELKSYS
;
A
#
# COMPACT_ATOMS: atom_id res chain seq x y z
N MET A 1 18.24 17.87 -9.77
CA MET A 1 18.25 16.49 -9.24
C MET A 1 17.12 16.42 -8.22
N ASP A 2 15.93 16.93 -8.62
CA ASP A 2 15.01 17.61 -7.69
C ASP A 2 13.67 16.86 -7.56
N TYR A 3 13.46 15.83 -8.38
CA TYR A 3 12.22 15.06 -8.42
C TYR A 3 12.13 13.99 -7.31
N ILE A 4 13.28 13.63 -6.72
CA ILE A 4 13.36 12.61 -5.65
C ILE A 4 13.08 13.24 -4.29
N GLU A 5 13.56 14.47 -4.06
CA GLU A 5 13.25 15.24 -2.84
C GLU A 5 11.75 15.52 -2.75
N ASP A 6 11.11 15.93 -3.84
CA ASP A 6 9.65 16.15 -3.89
C ASP A 6 8.81 14.91 -3.53
N TRP A 7 9.27 13.70 -3.88
CA TRP A 7 8.53 12.47 -3.59
C TRP A 7 8.71 12.00 -2.16
N VAL A 8 9.92 12.19 -1.61
CA VAL A 8 10.20 11.95 -0.19
C VAL A 8 9.44 12.98 0.65
N ASP A 9 9.45 14.26 0.28
CA ASP A 9 8.72 15.30 1.00
C ASP A 9 7.21 15.10 0.95
N ARG A 10 6.67 14.65 -0.18
CA ARG A 10 5.23 14.31 -0.29
C ARG A 10 4.87 13.07 0.53
N ALA A 11 5.71 12.04 0.52
CA ALA A 11 5.53 10.87 1.37
C ALA A 11 5.64 11.24 2.87
N MET A 12 6.58 12.12 3.23
CA MET A 12 6.81 12.58 4.59
C MET A 12 5.72 13.55 5.07
N SER A 13 5.10 14.33 4.17
CA SER A 13 3.96 15.18 4.50
C SER A 13 2.71 14.40 4.93
N CYS A 14 2.60 13.12 4.55
CA CYS A 14 1.58 12.22 5.04
C CYS A 14 1.84 11.76 6.49
N PHE A 15 3.10 11.76 6.94
CA PHE A 15 3.51 11.36 8.29
C PHE A 15 3.68 12.56 9.23
N TYR A 16 4.08 13.71 8.69
CA TYR A 16 4.24 14.98 9.38
C TYR A 16 3.29 15.99 8.74
N ARG A 17 2.04 16.02 9.21
CA ARG A 17 1.29 17.28 9.14
C ARG A 17 2.06 18.26 10.03
N ASP A 18 2.82 19.16 9.42
CA ASP A 18 3.45 20.30 10.10
C ASP A 18 2.39 20.96 11.00
N ARG A 19 2.54 20.74 12.30
CA ARG A 19 2.10 21.70 13.30
C ARG A 19 3.19 22.79 13.28
N ASP A 20 2.72 24.02 13.14
CA ASP A 20 3.46 25.26 13.35
C ASP A 20 4.30 25.79 12.17
N LYS A 21 3.65 26.65 11.38
CA LYS A 21 4.29 27.90 10.93
C LYS A 21 3.57 29.07 11.61
N ASP A 22 4.35 29.81 12.39
CA ASP A 22 3.97 30.97 13.18
C ASP A 22 3.17 32.02 12.41
N ASP A 23 1.93 32.24 12.84
CA ASP A 23 1.21 33.50 12.69
C ASP A 23 1.09 34.13 14.09
N PRO A 24 1.80 35.22 14.41
CA PRO A 24 1.84 35.79 15.75
C PRO A 24 0.56 36.58 16.00
N GLY A 25 -0.56 35.87 16.20
CA GLY A 25 -1.86 36.53 16.38
C GLY A 25 -3.05 35.63 16.69
N LYS A 26 -2.90 34.31 16.78
CA LYS A 26 -4.00 33.42 17.18
C LYS A 26 -3.60 32.62 18.41
N ALA A 27 -4.36 32.84 19.47
CA ALA A 27 -4.29 32.09 20.72
C ALA A 27 -4.16 30.59 20.43
N HIS A 28 -3.24 29.93 21.13
CA HIS A 28 -3.16 28.48 21.23
C HIS A 28 -4.55 27.94 21.57
N VAL A 29 -5.26 27.47 20.54
CA VAL A 29 -6.26 26.44 20.75
C VAL A 29 -5.43 25.18 20.86
N HIS A 30 -5.12 24.82 22.10
CA HIS A 30 -5.00 23.42 22.43
C HIS A 30 -6.20 22.74 21.79
N ASP A 31 -6.01 22.01 20.69
CA ASP A 31 -6.93 20.95 20.29
C ASP A 31 -6.78 19.84 21.35
N ASP A 32 -7.16 20.18 22.58
CA ASP A 32 -7.68 19.23 23.53
C ASP A 32 -8.93 18.69 22.85
N VAL A 33 -8.75 17.57 22.13
CA VAL A 33 -9.87 16.72 21.74
C VAL A 33 -10.64 16.46 23.02
N ILE A 34 -11.76 17.17 23.19
CA ILE A 34 -12.58 17.13 24.39
C ILE A 34 -12.96 15.67 24.59
N PHE A 35 -12.37 15.10 25.64
CA PHE A 35 -12.63 13.75 26.12
C PHE A 35 -14.06 13.74 26.66
N ALA A 36 -15.05 13.56 25.79
CA ALA A 36 -16.30 12.98 26.22
C ALA A 36 -15.94 11.53 26.60
N PRO A 37 -16.01 11.13 27.89
CA PRO A 37 -15.73 9.76 28.26
C PRO A 37 -16.72 8.91 27.46
N PRO A 38 -16.26 7.98 26.61
CA PRO A 38 -17.18 7.04 26.01
C PRO A 38 -17.90 6.35 27.17
N ALA A 39 -19.22 6.18 27.05
CA ALA A 39 -19.99 5.32 27.94
C ALA A 39 -19.18 4.05 28.25
N PRO A 40 -19.21 3.49 29.49
CA PRO A 40 -18.29 2.45 29.92
C PRO A 40 -18.16 1.38 28.83
N LEU A 41 -17.04 1.45 28.11
CA LEU A 41 -16.80 0.61 26.96
C LEU A 41 -16.50 -0.78 27.50
N ASP A 42 -17.31 -1.75 27.09
CA ASP A 42 -17.11 -3.15 27.43
C ASP A 42 -15.68 -3.56 27.03
N PRO A 43 -14.80 -3.88 27.99
CA PRO A 43 -13.42 -4.28 27.70
C PRO A 43 -13.34 -5.43 26.70
N ALA A 44 -14.30 -6.36 26.77
CA ALA A 44 -14.37 -7.49 25.85
C ALA A 44 -14.66 -7.05 24.42
N LYS A 45 -15.44 -5.98 24.23
CA LYS A 45 -15.69 -5.41 22.89
C LYS A 45 -14.43 -4.75 22.33
N VAL A 46 -13.70 -4.01 23.16
CA VAL A 46 -12.48 -3.32 22.74
C VAL A 46 -11.40 -4.31 22.34
N ASP A 47 -11.20 -5.36 23.15
CA ASP A 47 -10.26 -6.42 22.80
C ASP A 47 -10.68 -7.09 21.49
N LYS A 48 -11.98 -7.43 21.32
CA LYS A 48 -12.46 -8.01 20.06
C LYS A 48 -12.25 -7.11 18.84
N ASP A 49 -12.58 -5.83 18.94
CA ASP A 49 -12.40 -4.87 17.84
C ASP A 49 -10.90 -4.66 17.55
N PHE A 50 -10.06 -4.68 18.57
CA PHE A 50 -8.60 -4.62 18.44
C PHE A 50 -8.03 -5.87 17.77
N GLU A 51 -8.51 -7.07 18.11
CA GLU A 51 -8.14 -8.31 17.42
C GLU A 51 -8.45 -8.24 15.92
N CYS A 52 -9.61 -7.67 15.55
CA CYS A 52 -9.94 -7.43 14.14
C CYS A 52 -8.96 -6.46 13.48
N LEU A 53 -8.63 -5.34 14.14
CA LEU A 53 -7.62 -4.39 13.65
C LEU A 53 -6.26 -5.06 13.43
N VAL A 54 -5.76 -5.83 14.40
CA VAL A 54 -4.45 -6.49 14.31
C VAL A 54 -4.38 -7.43 13.10
N LYS A 55 -5.44 -8.20 12.86
CA LYS A 55 -5.54 -9.06 11.67
C LYS A 55 -5.51 -8.27 10.37
N GLU A 56 -6.19 -7.12 10.34
CA GLU A 56 -6.23 -6.25 9.16
C GLU A 56 -4.89 -5.58 8.84
N LEU A 57 -3.97 -5.47 9.80
CA LEU A 57 -2.65 -4.87 9.56
C LEU A 57 -1.66 -5.82 8.86
N GLY A 58 -1.96 -7.12 8.78
CA GLY A 58 -1.10 -8.09 8.07
C GLY A 58 0.33 -8.21 8.64
N LEU A 59 0.49 -8.00 9.94
CA LEU A 59 1.78 -7.98 10.65
C LEU A 59 2.37 -9.38 10.85
N SER A 60 3.67 -9.47 11.16
CA SER A 60 4.30 -10.71 11.64
C SER A 60 3.79 -11.10 13.03
N GLU A 61 3.86 -12.38 13.38
CA GLU A 61 3.41 -12.88 14.69
C GLU A 61 4.07 -12.16 15.87
N GLU A 62 5.38 -11.87 15.76
CA GLU A 62 6.13 -11.10 16.76
C GLU A 62 5.53 -9.71 16.97
N LYS A 63 5.19 -9.00 15.88
CA LYS A 63 4.62 -7.65 15.93
C LYS A 63 3.16 -7.66 16.39
N GLN A 64 2.40 -8.72 16.06
CA GLN A 64 1.06 -8.92 16.60
C GLN A 64 1.13 -9.09 18.12
N GLN A 65 2.03 -9.94 18.63
CA GLN A 65 2.20 -10.16 20.07
C GLN A 65 2.56 -8.86 20.82
N GLU A 66 3.50 -8.07 20.29
CA GLU A 66 3.85 -6.76 20.85
C GLU A 66 2.64 -5.82 20.95
N MET A 67 1.72 -5.88 19.98
CA MET A 67 0.50 -5.07 19.99
C MET A 67 -0.55 -5.56 21.00
N HIS A 68 -0.64 -6.87 21.26
CA HIS A 68 -1.56 -7.40 22.27
C HIS A 68 -1.19 -6.94 23.69
N ASP A 69 0.09 -6.67 23.93
CA ASP A 69 0.63 -6.18 25.20
C ASP A 69 0.37 -4.67 25.44
N TYR A 70 -0.24 -3.97 24.48
CA TYR A 70 -0.58 -2.56 24.63
C TYR A 70 -1.61 -2.30 25.73
N SER A 71 -1.45 -1.15 26.41
CA SER A 71 -2.43 -0.67 27.37
C SER A 71 -3.80 -0.45 26.70
N MET A 72 -4.86 -0.59 27.48
CA MET A 72 -6.24 -0.35 27.05
C MET A 72 -6.42 1.02 26.37
N GLU A 73 -5.81 2.06 26.94
CA GLU A 73 -5.83 3.42 26.40
C GLU A 73 -5.19 3.48 25.00
N LYS A 74 -4.05 2.80 24.81
CA LYS A 74 -3.36 2.76 23.52
C LYS A 74 -4.16 1.97 22.47
N LYS A 75 -4.74 0.83 22.85
CA LYS A 75 -5.65 0.06 21.97
C LYS A 75 -6.84 0.92 21.53
N MET A 76 -7.43 1.68 22.46
CA MET A 76 -8.54 2.59 22.17
C MET A 76 -8.13 3.71 21.20
N SER A 77 -6.99 4.35 21.45
CA SER A 77 -6.46 5.40 20.58
C SER A 77 -6.27 4.90 19.14
N LEU A 78 -5.74 3.68 18.99
CA LEU A 78 -5.55 3.05 17.67
C LEU A 78 -6.89 2.76 16.97
N LEU A 79 -7.88 2.21 17.68
CA LEU A 79 -9.20 1.94 17.11
C LEU A 79 -9.90 3.22 16.62
N VAL A 80 -9.83 4.30 17.40
CA VAL A 80 -10.38 5.60 17.01
C VAL A 80 -9.66 6.14 15.78
N SER A 81 -8.33 6.05 15.75
CA SER A 81 -7.54 6.51 14.60
C SER A 81 -7.89 5.74 13.32
N GLN A 82 -8.14 4.43 13.41
CA GLN A 82 -8.55 3.60 12.29
C GLN A 82 -9.96 3.94 11.82
N HIS A 83 -10.90 4.19 12.73
CA HIS A 83 -12.28 4.53 12.36
C HIS A 83 -12.38 5.84 11.56
N CYS A 84 -11.43 6.75 11.75
CA CYS A 84 -11.31 7.97 10.96
C CYS A 84 -10.78 7.73 9.53
N LEU A 85 -10.20 6.56 9.25
CA LEU A 85 -9.70 6.20 7.92
C LEU A 85 -10.84 5.52 7.14
N GLN A 86 -11.29 6.17 6.07
CA GLN A 86 -12.22 5.55 5.13
C GLN A 86 -11.48 4.47 4.32
N THR A 87 -11.88 3.22 4.48
CA THR A 87 -11.47 2.12 3.60
C THR A 87 -12.32 2.16 2.34
N GLU A 88 -11.73 2.64 1.25
CA GLU A 88 -12.29 2.46 -0.10
C GLU A 88 -12.02 1.04 -0.58
N ASP A 89 -12.91 0.47 -1.38
CA ASP A 89 -12.64 -0.81 -2.03
C ASP A 89 -11.67 -0.66 -3.24
N ALA A 90 -11.09 -1.77 -3.67
CA ALA A 90 -10.15 -1.77 -4.78
C ALA A 90 -10.80 -1.58 -6.17
N SER A 91 -12.13 -1.48 -6.27
CA SER A 91 -12.87 -1.55 -7.54
C SER A 91 -12.48 -0.44 -8.51
N HIS A 92 -12.17 0.76 -7.99
CA HIS A 92 -11.78 1.88 -8.83
C HIS A 92 -10.48 1.61 -9.60
N PHE A 93 -9.46 1.06 -8.92
CA PHE A 93 -8.21 0.67 -9.59
C PHE A 93 -8.38 -0.55 -10.48
N ILE A 94 -9.26 -1.50 -10.13
CA ILE A 94 -9.56 -2.62 -11.01
C ILE A 94 -10.19 -2.13 -12.33
N GLY A 95 -11.13 -1.18 -12.26
CA GLY A 95 -11.69 -0.53 -13.44
C GLY A 95 -10.63 0.20 -14.26
N PHE A 96 -9.76 0.95 -13.60
CA PHE A 96 -8.62 1.62 -14.23
C PHE A 96 -7.69 0.63 -14.96
N LEU A 97 -7.25 -0.45 -14.31
CA LEU A 97 -6.34 -1.43 -14.91
C LEU A 97 -6.99 -2.15 -16.11
N LYS A 98 -8.29 -2.46 -16.04
CA LYS A 98 -9.03 -3.05 -17.17
C LYS A 98 -9.09 -2.09 -18.37
N ASN A 99 -9.39 -0.82 -18.12
CA ASN A 99 -9.41 0.21 -19.17
C ASN A 99 -8.02 0.42 -19.78
N LEU A 100 -6.98 0.39 -18.94
CA LEU A 100 -5.60 0.50 -19.38
C LEU A 100 -5.19 -0.71 -20.22
N GLN A 101 -5.61 -1.91 -19.87
CA GLN A 101 -5.31 -3.11 -20.65
C GLN A 101 -5.93 -3.06 -22.05
N GLN A 102 -7.12 -2.45 -22.20
CA GLN A 102 -7.81 -2.36 -23.48
C GLN A 102 -7.24 -1.28 -24.40
N SER A 103 -6.95 -0.10 -23.85
CA SER A 103 -6.46 1.03 -24.65
C SER A 103 -4.93 1.06 -24.77
N PHE A 104 -4.24 0.61 -23.72
CA PHE A 104 -2.80 0.67 -23.51
C PHE A 104 -2.16 2.01 -23.89
N VAL A 105 -2.88 3.10 -23.59
CA VAL A 105 -2.40 4.46 -23.77
C VAL A 105 -1.77 4.93 -22.46
N ILE A 106 -0.47 5.25 -22.52
CA ILE A 106 0.28 5.74 -21.36
C ILE A 106 0.43 7.26 -21.47
N ASP A 107 -0.26 7.97 -20.59
CA ASP A 107 -0.15 9.42 -20.42
C ASP A 107 0.22 9.79 -18.97
N SER A 108 0.43 11.08 -18.71
CA SER A 108 0.79 11.57 -17.36
C SER A 108 -0.25 11.22 -16.30
N ASN A 109 -1.53 11.15 -16.68
CA ASN A 109 -2.61 10.79 -15.77
C ASN A 109 -2.58 9.29 -15.41
N THR A 110 -2.24 8.45 -16.38
CA THR A 110 -2.04 7.02 -16.19
C THR A 110 -0.89 6.76 -15.23
N ILE A 111 0.24 7.46 -15.40
CA ILE A 111 1.38 7.35 -14.48
C ILE A 111 0.99 7.76 -13.06
N ARG A 112 0.22 8.84 -12.90
CA ARG A 112 -0.29 9.26 -11.58
C ARG A 112 -1.18 8.20 -10.94
N GLN A 113 -2.14 7.65 -11.69
CA GLN A 113 -3.01 6.57 -11.17
C GLN A 113 -2.22 5.31 -10.80
N LEU A 114 -1.15 4.98 -11.53
CA LEU A 114 -0.26 3.89 -11.16
C LEU A 114 0.50 4.16 -9.85
N GLN A 115 0.92 5.41 -9.62
CA GLN A 115 1.52 5.81 -8.33
C GLN A 115 0.54 5.66 -7.18
N ASP A 116 -0.69 6.15 -7.36
CA ASP A 116 -1.74 6.07 -6.35
C ASP A 116 -2.11 4.60 -6.05
N LEU A 117 -2.10 3.73 -7.07
CA LEU A 117 -2.26 2.29 -6.90
C LEU A 117 -1.13 1.68 -6.06
N VAL A 118 0.13 2.01 -6.35
CA VAL A 118 1.29 1.52 -5.58
C VAL A 118 1.17 1.91 -4.11
N ILE A 119 0.79 3.17 -3.84
CA ILE A 119 0.59 3.65 -2.47
C ILE A 119 -0.51 2.83 -1.80
N SER A 120 -1.65 2.69 -2.46
CA SER A 120 -2.80 1.96 -1.93
C SER A 120 -2.47 0.50 -1.60
N LEU A 121 -1.79 -0.20 -2.51
CA LEU A 121 -1.36 -1.59 -2.27
C LEU A 121 -0.33 -1.73 -1.13
N ARG A 122 0.38 -0.64 -0.77
CA ARG A 122 1.37 -0.66 0.31
C ARG A 122 0.77 -0.30 1.67
N THR A 123 -0.24 0.56 1.71
CA THR A 123 -0.72 1.18 2.95
C THR A 123 -2.12 0.76 3.36
N GLN A 124 -2.92 0.20 2.45
CA GLN A 124 -4.25 -0.28 2.78
C GLN A 124 -4.18 -1.62 3.52
N ASN A 125 -5.30 -1.97 4.16
CA ASN A 125 -5.41 -3.13 5.02
C ASN A 125 -5.46 -4.46 4.25
N TYR A 126 -5.42 -5.56 5.00
CA TYR A 126 -5.49 -6.91 4.50
C TYR A 126 -6.72 -7.14 3.61
N SER A 127 -7.91 -6.71 4.07
CA SER A 127 -9.17 -6.86 3.34
C SER A 127 -9.16 -6.13 1.99
N TYR A 128 -8.54 -4.94 1.92
CA TYR A 128 -8.37 -4.22 0.65
C TYR A 128 -7.56 -5.04 -0.35
N LEU A 129 -6.42 -5.59 0.08
CA LEU A 129 -5.58 -6.42 -0.78
C LEU A 129 -6.30 -7.70 -1.21
N GLU A 130 -7.05 -8.34 -0.31
CA GLU A 130 -7.86 -9.49 -0.63
C GLU A 130 -8.93 -9.15 -1.70
N SER A 131 -9.58 -7.99 -1.60
CA SER A 131 -10.54 -7.52 -2.60
C SER A 131 -9.88 -7.29 -3.97
N PHE A 132 -8.67 -6.70 -3.99
CA PHE A 132 -7.90 -6.49 -5.21
C PHE A 132 -7.50 -7.81 -5.88
N LEU A 133 -7.02 -8.77 -5.09
CA LEU A 133 -6.63 -10.11 -5.56
C LEU A 133 -7.84 -10.89 -6.11
N SER A 134 -8.95 -10.89 -5.36
CA SER A 134 -10.20 -11.54 -5.75
C SER A 134 -10.78 -10.98 -7.05
N ALA A 135 -10.57 -9.69 -7.30
CA ALA A 135 -10.96 -9.01 -8.53
C ALA A 135 -9.97 -9.22 -9.71
N SER A 136 -9.06 -10.19 -9.61
CA SER A 136 -8.02 -10.49 -10.60
C SER A 136 -6.98 -9.37 -10.80
N GLY A 137 -6.76 -8.51 -9.81
CA GLY A 137 -5.81 -7.41 -9.90
C GLY A 137 -4.38 -7.86 -10.19
N LEU A 138 -3.93 -8.97 -9.58
CA LEU A 138 -2.62 -9.56 -9.84
C LEU A 138 -2.43 -9.96 -11.33
N LYS A 139 -3.49 -10.49 -11.94
CA LYS A 139 -3.50 -10.86 -13.37
C LYS A 139 -3.30 -9.67 -14.26
N LEU A 140 -4.08 -8.62 -14.02
CA LEU A 140 -4.02 -7.39 -14.78
C LEU A 140 -2.64 -6.75 -14.70
N LEU A 141 -2.06 -6.65 -13.50
CA LEU A 141 -0.70 -6.14 -13.31
C LEU A 141 0.34 -6.94 -14.09
N THR A 142 0.24 -8.27 -14.04
CA THR A 142 1.19 -9.17 -14.69
C THR A 142 1.09 -9.08 -16.22
N GLU A 143 -0.13 -9.05 -16.76
CA GLU A 143 -0.38 -8.92 -18.18
C GLU A 143 0.09 -7.55 -18.71
N LEU A 144 -0.18 -6.46 -17.99
CA LEU A 144 0.28 -5.12 -18.34
C LEU A 144 1.81 -5.00 -18.30
N LEU A 145 2.47 -5.57 -17.29
CA LEU A 145 3.93 -5.64 -17.24
C LEU A 145 4.49 -6.41 -18.44
N ASN A 146 3.86 -7.53 -18.81
CA ASN A 146 4.26 -8.30 -19.98
C ASN A 146 4.07 -7.56 -21.30
N GLN A 147 3.10 -6.65 -21.40
CA GLN A 147 2.99 -5.75 -22.54
C GLN A 147 4.14 -4.72 -22.57
N CYS A 148 4.56 -4.19 -21.42
CA CYS A 148 5.73 -3.32 -21.35
C CYS A 148 7.02 -4.01 -21.80
N HIS A 149 7.19 -5.31 -21.49
CA HIS A 149 8.35 -6.10 -21.97
C HIS A 149 8.47 -6.17 -23.48
N GLN A 150 7.40 -5.91 -24.23
CA GLN A 150 7.40 -5.92 -25.70
C GLN A 150 7.86 -4.58 -26.29
N GLN A 151 7.99 -3.51 -25.48
CA GLN A 151 8.26 -2.16 -25.95
C GLN A 151 9.27 -1.42 -25.04
N TYR A 152 10.46 -1.16 -25.56
CA TYR A 152 11.55 -0.51 -24.81
C TYR A 152 11.29 0.95 -24.37
N THR A 153 10.19 1.57 -24.80
CA THR A 153 9.81 2.93 -24.39
C THR A 153 8.91 2.94 -23.14
N LEU A 154 8.49 1.77 -22.66
CA LEU A 154 7.53 1.63 -21.57
C LEU A 154 8.16 1.28 -20.22
N GLU A 155 9.42 1.67 -20.01
CA GLU A 155 10.15 1.38 -18.76
C GLU A 155 9.56 2.13 -17.57
N GLN A 156 9.05 3.36 -17.76
CA GLN A 156 8.42 4.13 -16.68
C GLN A 156 7.12 3.47 -16.16
N PRO A 157 6.11 3.12 -16.98
CA PRO A 157 4.95 2.39 -16.48
C PRO A 157 5.32 0.98 -15.98
N ALA A 158 6.28 0.29 -16.62
CA ALA A 158 6.80 -1.00 -16.12
C ALA A 158 7.32 -0.91 -14.69
N LEU A 159 8.05 0.17 -14.36
CA LEU A 159 8.55 0.41 -13.02
C LEU A 159 7.42 0.47 -11.98
N PHE A 160 6.30 1.13 -12.29
CA PHE A 160 5.16 1.19 -11.36
C PHE A 160 4.42 -0.14 -11.25
N PHE A 161 4.30 -0.92 -12.32
CA PHE A 161 3.78 -2.30 -12.22
C PHE A 161 4.69 -3.17 -11.34
N LEU A 162 6.00 -3.04 -11.47
CA LEU A 162 6.97 -3.73 -10.61
C LEU A 162 6.86 -3.29 -9.14
N TYR A 163 6.69 -1.99 -8.87
CA TYR A 163 6.44 -1.51 -7.51
C TYR A 163 5.13 -2.03 -6.93
N ALA A 164 4.07 -2.14 -7.73
CA ALA A 164 2.79 -2.70 -7.30
C ALA A 164 2.94 -4.19 -6.96
N LEU A 165 3.64 -4.97 -7.78
CA LEU A 165 3.94 -6.38 -7.51
C LEU A 165 4.83 -6.55 -6.27
N ARG A 166 5.81 -5.65 -6.06
CA ARG A 166 6.62 -5.63 -4.83
C ARG A 166 5.78 -5.34 -3.59
N ALA A 167 4.83 -4.41 -3.68
CA ALA A 167 3.92 -4.13 -2.57
C ALA A 167 3.10 -5.37 -2.20
N LEU A 168 2.60 -6.12 -3.18
CA LEU A 168 1.91 -7.39 -2.94
C LEU A 168 2.82 -8.43 -2.27
N LEU A 169 4.07 -8.59 -2.72
CA LEU A 169 5.04 -9.50 -2.10
C LEU A 169 5.37 -9.17 -0.63
N ASN A 170 5.24 -7.91 -0.23
CA ASN A 170 5.44 -7.49 1.16
C ASN A 170 4.26 -7.89 2.06
N SER A 171 3.06 -8.03 1.52
CA SER A 171 1.88 -8.45 2.27
C SER A 171 1.76 -9.98 2.37
N PRO A 172 1.25 -10.56 3.48
CA PRO A 172 1.10 -12.01 3.60
C PRO A 172 0.22 -12.64 2.51
N ASN A 173 -0.96 -12.07 2.24
CA ASN A 173 -1.90 -12.57 1.22
C ASN A 173 -1.41 -12.32 -0.21
N GLY A 174 -0.85 -11.13 -0.50
CA GLY A 174 -0.24 -10.85 -1.80
C GLY A 174 0.96 -11.75 -2.07
N ARG A 175 1.81 -12.01 -1.08
CA ARG A 175 2.95 -12.95 -1.20
C ARG A 175 2.46 -14.35 -1.49
N ALA A 176 1.48 -14.85 -0.74
CA ALA A 176 0.90 -16.17 -0.99
C ALA A 176 0.33 -16.28 -2.42
N ALA A 177 -0.41 -15.27 -2.89
CA ALA A 177 -0.98 -15.23 -4.24
C ALA A 177 0.09 -15.20 -5.33
N VAL A 178 1.14 -14.41 -5.14
CA VAL A 178 2.25 -14.32 -6.10
C VAL A 178 3.07 -15.62 -6.15
N LEU A 179 3.28 -16.29 -5.02
CA LEU A 179 4.04 -17.54 -4.92
C LEU A 179 3.26 -18.77 -5.41
N HIS A 180 1.92 -18.73 -5.39
CA HIS A 180 1.09 -19.79 -5.99
C HIS A 180 1.27 -19.88 -7.52
N ASP A 181 1.90 -18.86 -8.14
CA ASP A 181 2.47 -18.81 -9.50
C ASP A 181 1.59 -19.30 -10.65
N GLU A 182 0.26 -19.21 -10.54
CA GLU A 182 -0.65 -19.57 -11.64
C GLU A 182 -0.48 -18.68 -12.89
N GLN A 183 0.13 -17.51 -12.72
CA GLN A 183 0.21 -16.47 -13.76
C GLN A 183 1.65 -16.16 -14.20
N HIS A 184 2.63 -16.98 -13.78
CA HIS A 184 4.05 -16.74 -14.07
C HIS A 184 4.50 -15.33 -13.67
N VAL A 185 4.00 -14.85 -12.52
CA VAL A 185 4.26 -13.49 -12.03
C VAL A 185 5.75 -13.32 -11.79
N LEU A 186 6.37 -14.36 -11.21
CA LEU A 186 7.79 -14.34 -10.87
C LEU A 186 8.69 -14.28 -12.10
N VAL A 187 8.29 -14.93 -13.18
CA VAL A 187 8.98 -14.87 -14.47
C VAL A 187 8.85 -13.47 -15.07
N SER A 188 7.65 -12.89 -15.01
CA SER A 188 7.39 -11.53 -15.50
C SER A 188 8.21 -10.48 -14.75
N ILE A 189 8.38 -10.64 -13.44
CA ILE A 189 9.28 -9.81 -12.63
C ILE A 189 10.75 -10.05 -13.01
N ALA A 190 11.19 -11.30 -13.15
CA ALA A 190 12.58 -11.62 -13.48
C ALA A 190 13.03 -11.02 -14.82
N ARG A 191 12.13 -10.98 -15.80
CA ARG A 191 12.36 -10.35 -17.11
C ARG A 191 12.62 -8.85 -17.05
N ALA A 192 12.33 -8.18 -15.92
CA ALA A 192 12.68 -6.77 -15.75
C ALA A 192 14.19 -6.49 -15.82
N VAL A 193 15.03 -7.52 -15.73
CA VAL A 193 16.48 -7.42 -16.00
C VAL A 193 16.78 -6.91 -17.43
N ASP A 194 15.86 -7.14 -18.36
CA ASP A 194 15.98 -6.76 -19.77
C ASP A 194 15.72 -5.26 -20.00
N PHE A 195 15.08 -4.56 -19.05
CA PHE A 195 14.91 -3.11 -19.15
C PHE A 195 16.25 -2.37 -19.01
N ARG A 196 16.38 -1.21 -19.64
CA ARG A 196 17.59 -0.37 -19.56
C ARG A 196 17.60 0.45 -18.28
N ASP A 197 16.44 0.92 -17.83
CA ASP A 197 16.31 1.59 -16.53
C ASP A 197 16.78 0.68 -15.39
N PHE A 198 17.86 1.09 -14.71
CA PHE A 198 18.43 0.37 -13.59
C PHE A 198 17.43 0.21 -12.43
N LYS A 199 16.46 1.13 -12.28
CA LYS A 199 15.46 1.07 -11.22
C LYS A 199 14.59 -0.18 -11.36
N CYS A 200 14.23 -0.56 -12.59
CA CYS A 200 13.48 -1.79 -12.84
C CYS A 200 14.26 -3.03 -12.38
N LYS A 201 15.58 -3.03 -12.59
CA LYS A 201 16.47 -4.11 -12.15
C LYS A 201 16.59 -4.17 -10.63
N THR A 202 16.73 -3.02 -9.98
CA THR A 202 16.78 -2.95 -8.51
C THR A 202 15.53 -3.53 -7.89
N VAL A 203 14.35 -3.15 -8.38
CA VAL A 203 13.07 -3.67 -7.86
C VAL A 203 12.94 -5.18 -8.07
N GLN A 204 13.42 -5.70 -9.19
CA GLN A 204 13.44 -7.14 -9.47
C GLN A 204 14.31 -7.92 -8.48
N VAL A 205 15.46 -7.38 -8.10
CA VAL A 205 16.35 -8.01 -7.11
C VAL A 205 15.72 -7.95 -5.71
N GLU A 206 15.19 -6.79 -5.30
CA GLU A 206 14.50 -6.66 -4.02
C GLU A 206 13.28 -7.61 -3.92
N ALA A 207 12.53 -7.77 -5.01
CA ALA A 207 11.42 -8.72 -5.08
C ALA A 207 11.89 -10.18 -4.97
N HIS A 208 13.12 -10.50 -5.36
CA HIS A 208 13.72 -11.82 -5.15
C HIS A 208 14.02 -12.06 -3.68
N GLU A 209 14.54 -11.06 -2.95
CA GLU A 209 14.83 -11.18 -1.51
C GLU A 209 13.56 -11.49 -0.70
N LEU A 210 12.43 -10.87 -1.04
CA LEU A 210 11.15 -11.09 -0.36
C LEU A 210 10.60 -12.51 -0.50
N LYS A 211 11.04 -13.26 -1.51
CA LYS A 211 10.71 -14.70 -1.64
C LYS A 211 11.54 -15.57 -0.70
N SER A 212 12.74 -15.15 -0.37
CA SER A 212 13.68 -15.96 0.43
C SER A 212 13.29 -16.02 1.91
N TYR A 213 12.31 -15.22 2.35
CA TYR A 213 11.81 -15.16 3.74
C TYR A 213 10.52 -15.96 3.97
N SER A 214 10.05 -16.74 2.99
CA SER A 214 8.94 -17.69 3.11
C SER A 214 9.45 -19.12 3.14
#